data_AF-A0A7K3ELY5-F1
#
_entry.id   AF-A0A7K3ELY5-F1
#
_cell.length_a   1.000
_cell.length_b   1.000
_cell.length_c   1.000
_cell.angle_alpha   90.00
_cell.angle_beta   90.00
_cell.angle_gamma   90.00
#
_symmetry.space_group_name_H-M   'P 1'
#
loop_
_entity.id
_entity.type
_entity.pdbx_description
1 polymer ?
#
loop_
_entity_poly.entity_id
_entity_poly.type
_entity_poly.pdbx_seq_one_letter_code
_entity_poly.pdbx_strand_id
1 'polypeptide(L)'
;PARPRRRFLAPALGALAVACAGALVAGLGWLGAQGGGGAFDDAAGKGVAGDEGAGSAASGVAFGSPRYLACARLVAEGTVTGAESVPGTGRHRITLDVTRAYKADGPGERGGEPVTFVLDDATARLARGDRVLIGIPRYGDTPDTVITGRRAVAAEAAVIRASLAESRTLTCD
;
A
#
# COMPACT_ATOMS: atom_id res chain seq x y z
N PRO A 1 15.61 -41.62 -58.31
CA PRO A 1 16.40 -40.38 -58.15
C PRO A 1 15.61 -39.32 -57.35
N ALA A 2 16.29 -38.67 -56.40
CA ALA A 2 15.71 -37.99 -55.22
C ALA A 2 14.83 -36.75 -55.52
N ARG A 3 13.76 -36.56 -54.73
CA ARG A 3 12.94 -35.35 -54.70
C ARG A 3 13.56 -34.30 -53.76
N PRO A 4 13.68 -33.03 -54.16
CA PRO A 4 13.93 -31.95 -53.23
C PRO A 4 12.63 -31.24 -52.81
N ARG A 5 12.41 -31.20 -51.49
CA ARG A 5 11.48 -30.34 -50.76
C ARG A 5 12.13 -28.98 -50.50
N ARG A 6 11.38 -27.87 -50.58
CA ARG A 6 11.52 -26.59 -49.83
C ARG A 6 10.67 -25.52 -50.52
N ARG A 7 10.07 -24.52 -49.88
CA ARG A 7 9.75 -24.16 -48.49
C ARG A 7 8.76 -23.00 -48.63
N PHE A 8 7.71 -22.98 -47.82
CA PHE A 8 6.80 -21.83 -47.71
C PHE A 8 7.59 -20.58 -47.28
N LEU A 9 7.47 -19.49 -48.02
CA LEU A 9 7.84 -18.14 -47.60
C LEU A 9 6.58 -17.29 -47.72
N ALA A 10 6.01 -16.96 -46.57
CA ALA A 10 4.87 -16.06 -46.43
C ALA A 10 5.32 -14.59 -46.61
N PRO A 11 4.47 -13.71 -47.14
CA PRO A 11 4.87 -12.35 -47.48
C PRO A 11 4.68 -11.35 -46.33
N ALA A 12 5.57 -10.36 -46.36
CA ALA A 12 5.35 -8.92 -46.19
C ALA A 12 5.08 -8.31 -44.80
N LEU A 13 5.95 -7.32 -44.52
CA LEU A 13 5.89 -6.28 -43.51
C LEU A 13 4.68 -5.33 -43.69
N GLY A 14 4.16 -4.80 -42.59
CA GLY A 14 3.37 -3.57 -42.52
C GLY A 14 2.72 -3.41 -41.15
N ALA A 15 2.52 -2.25 -40.53
CA ALA A 15 3.00 -0.88 -40.67
C ALA A 15 2.55 -0.19 -39.34
N LEU A 16 3.39 0.68 -38.79
CA LEU A 16 3.18 1.44 -37.55
C LEU A 16 2.47 2.77 -37.88
N ALA A 17 1.46 3.20 -37.08
CA ALA A 17 1.11 4.61 -36.74
C ALA A 17 -0.33 4.71 -36.19
N VAL A 18 -0.55 5.08 -34.91
CA VAL A 18 -0.78 6.43 -34.31
C VAL A 18 -2.21 6.97 -34.47
N ALA A 19 -2.85 7.26 -33.32
CA ALA A 19 -3.58 8.51 -33.07
C ALA A 19 -3.96 8.61 -31.57
N CYS A 20 -3.27 9.46 -30.82
CA CYS A 20 -3.70 9.94 -29.50
C CYS A 20 -4.43 11.28 -29.67
N ALA A 21 -5.66 11.36 -29.18
CA ALA A 21 -6.39 12.59 -28.87
C ALA A 21 -7.21 12.26 -27.60
N GLY A 22 -7.24 13.00 -26.50
CA GLY A 22 -6.90 14.39 -26.23
C GLY A 22 -8.15 15.07 -25.65
N ALA A 23 -8.20 15.31 -24.34
CA ALA A 23 -9.08 16.30 -23.72
C ALA A 23 -8.55 16.67 -22.33
N LEU A 24 -7.87 17.82 -22.25
CA LEU A 24 -7.60 18.54 -21.00
C LEU A 24 -8.80 19.46 -20.75
N VAL A 25 -9.43 19.39 -19.58
CA VAL A 25 -10.41 20.39 -19.13
C VAL A 25 -9.90 21.03 -17.84
N ALA A 26 -9.49 22.28 -18.02
CA ALA A 26 -9.47 23.43 -17.11
C ALA A 26 -9.24 23.23 -15.61
N GLY A 27 -8.14 23.78 -15.12
CA GLY A 27 -8.08 24.39 -13.79
C GLY A 27 -8.61 25.83 -13.82
N LEU A 28 -9.10 26.30 -12.67
CA LEU A 28 -8.74 27.55 -11.99
C LEU A 28 -9.76 27.89 -10.88
N GLY A 29 -9.26 28.07 -9.66
CA GLY A 29 -9.97 28.63 -8.49
C GLY A 29 -9.59 27.85 -7.21
N TRP A 30 -8.95 28.40 -6.18
CA TRP A 30 -8.70 29.79 -5.80
C TRP A 30 -7.50 29.86 -4.82
N LEU A 31 -6.82 31.01 -4.80
CA LEU A 31 -5.65 31.35 -3.96
C LEU A 31 -6.11 32.02 -2.65
N GLY A 32 -5.75 31.51 -1.48
CA GLY A 32 -5.96 32.24 -0.22
C GLY A 32 -4.87 31.96 0.80
N ALA A 33 -3.93 32.90 0.94
CA ALA A 33 -2.94 32.92 2.00
C ALA A 33 -3.50 33.60 3.26
N GLN A 34 -3.40 32.94 4.42
CA GLN A 34 -3.24 33.46 5.79
C GLN A 34 -3.07 32.17 6.65
N GLY A 35 -2.03 31.94 7.46
CA GLY A 35 -1.53 32.77 8.54
C GLY A 35 -1.99 32.20 9.88
N GLY A 36 -1.15 31.36 10.52
CA GLY A 36 -1.16 31.08 11.96
C GLY A 36 -2.31 30.22 12.55
N GLY A 37 -1.96 29.44 13.58
CA GLY A 37 -2.92 28.84 14.51
C GLY A 37 -3.03 27.33 14.34
N GLY A 38 -2.58 26.60 15.37
CA GLY A 38 -2.70 25.16 15.43
C GLY A 38 -4.15 24.69 15.36
N ALA A 39 -4.34 23.58 14.65
CA ALA A 39 -5.49 22.72 14.80
C ALA A 39 -4.93 21.31 15.01
N PHE A 40 -5.27 20.71 16.15
CA PHE A 40 -5.23 19.28 16.32
C PHE A 40 -6.25 18.70 15.34
N ASP A 41 -5.77 18.13 14.25
CA ASP A 41 -6.60 17.28 13.40
C ASP A 41 -6.41 15.84 13.88
N ASP A 42 -7.39 15.38 14.64
CA ASP A 42 -7.72 13.97 14.82
C ASP A 42 -7.78 13.30 13.44
N ALA A 43 -6.70 12.66 13.03
CA ALA A 43 -6.67 11.82 11.84
C ALA A 43 -7.35 10.48 12.13
N ALA A 44 -8.65 10.53 12.42
CA ALA A 44 -9.53 9.39 12.37
C ALA A 44 -9.74 8.99 10.90
N GLY A 45 -9.09 7.88 10.49
CA GLY A 45 -9.33 7.18 9.23
C GLY A 45 -8.27 7.41 8.18
N LYS A 46 -7.15 6.67 8.23
CA LYS A 46 -6.26 6.52 7.07
C LYS A 46 -6.72 5.32 6.24
N GLY A 47 -7.14 5.62 5.02
CA GLY A 47 -7.89 4.73 4.14
C GLY A 47 -7.10 3.56 3.56
N VAL A 48 -7.85 2.64 2.95
CA VAL A 48 -7.34 1.52 2.15
C VAL A 48 -6.97 2.03 0.75
N ALA A 49 -5.70 1.85 0.37
CA ALA A 49 -5.24 2.14 -0.99
C ALA A 49 -5.09 0.84 -1.78
N GLY A 50 -5.75 0.74 -2.95
CA GLY A 50 -5.72 -0.43 -3.84
C GLY A 50 -5.72 -0.05 -5.33
N ASP A 51 -5.46 -1.02 -6.20
CA ASP A 51 -5.15 -0.84 -7.63
C ASP A 51 -6.30 -0.24 -8.47
N GLU A 52 -7.57 -0.48 -8.08
CA GLU A 52 -8.75 -0.03 -8.85
C GLU A 52 -9.24 1.40 -8.51
N GLY A 53 -8.58 2.10 -7.58
CA GLY A 53 -9.05 3.42 -7.10
C GLY A 53 -7.93 4.36 -6.68
N ALA A 54 -6.70 4.15 -7.15
CA ALA A 54 -5.51 4.90 -6.75
C ALA A 54 -5.44 6.33 -7.35
N GLY A 55 -6.54 7.06 -7.30
CA GLY A 55 -6.58 8.51 -7.45
C GLY A 55 -6.55 9.18 -6.07
N SER A 56 -5.39 9.68 -5.67
CA SER A 56 -5.23 10.82 -4.74
C SER A 56 -5.38 10.65 -3.23
N ALA A 57 -5.28 9.44 -2.65
CA ALA A 57 -4.89 9.31 -1.24
C ALA A 57 -3.48 8.70 -1.12
N ALA A 58 -2.47 9.58 -1.12
CA ALA A 58 -1.25 9.40 -0.32
C ALA A 58 -0.29 8.22 -0.62
N SER A 59 -0.17 7.72 -1.85
CA SER A 59 0.99 6.87 -2.18
C SER A 59 2.28 7.70 -2.09
N GLY A 60 3.14 7.38 -1.11
CA GLY A 60 4.39 8.05 -0.83
C GLY A 60 4.45 8.86 0.48
N VAL A 61 3.38 8.91 1.28
CA VAL A 61 3.35 9.61 2.58
C VAL A 61 2.58 8.85 3.68
N ALA A 62 2.05 7.67 3.39
CA ALA A 62 1.18 6.95 4.30
C ALA A 62 1.92 6.51 5.57
N PHE A 63 3.09 5.88 5.37
CA PHE A 63 4.03 5.46 6.41
C PHE A 63 5.31 6.31 6.42
N GLY A 64 5.58 7.00 5.32
CA GLY A 64 6.86 7.66 5.03
C GLY A 64 7.25 8.84 5.92
N SER A 65 6.43 9.30 6.87
CA SER A 65 6.89 10.32 7.81
C SER A 65 7.79 9.68 8.88
N PRO A 66 9.02 10.19 9.11
CA PRO A 66 9.91 9.69 10.15
C PRO A 66 9.24 9.58 11.53
N ARG A 67 8.31 10.51 11.84
CA ARG A 67 7.52 10.49 13.07
C ARG A 67 6.52 9.34 13.14
N TYR A 68 5.80 9.04 12.05
CA TYR A 68 4.91 7.87 12.05
C TYR A 68 5.73 6.61 12.33
N LEU A 69 6.86 6.43 11.64
CA LEU A 69 7.76 5.30 11.86
C LEU A 69 8.36 5.31 13.27
N ALA A 70 8.59 6.46 13.91
CA ALA A 70 9.09 6.48 15.29
C ALA A 70 8.04 5.93 16.27
N CYS A 71 6.75 6.23 16.01
CA CYS A 71 5.64 5.95 16.90
C CYS A 71 4.91 4.62 16.67
N ALA A 72 4.73 4.18 15.43
CA ALA A 72 4.00 2.96 15.11
C ALA A 72 4.62 1.75 15.82
N ARG A 73 3.86 0.81 16.37
CA ARG A 73 4.51 -0.38 16.96
C ARG A 73 4.97 -1.37 15.89
N LEU A 74 4.24 -1.44 14.77
CA LEU A 74 4.52 -2.34 13.66
C LEU A 74 4.43 -1.58 12.35
N VAL A 75 5.39 -1.78 11.47
CA VAL A 75 5.27 -1.46 10.04
C VAL A 75 5.85 -2.63 9.28
N ALA A 76 5.02 -3.35 8.54
CA ALA A 76 5.40 -4.63 7.96
C ALA A 76 4.75 -4.88 6.60
N GLU A 77 5.52 -5.50 5.73
CA GLU A 77 5.10 -6.02 4.44
C GLU A 77 4.93 -7.53 4.52
N GLY A 78 3.85 -8.04 3.94
CA GLY A 78 3.54 -9.47 3.99
C GLY A 78 2.55 -9.92 2.93
N THR A 79 2.22 -11.19 3.01
CA THR A 79 1.19 -11.83 2.18
C THR A 79 0.05 -12.31 3.05
N VAL A 80 -1.19 -11.98 2.68
CA VAL A 80 -2.37 -12.45 3.40
C VAL A 80 -2.50 -13.96 3.25
N THR A 81 -2.52 -14.70 4.35
CA THR A 81 -2.71 -16.15 4.38
C THR A 81 -4.09 -16.56 4.91
N GLY A 82 -4.80 -15.65 5.57
CA GLY A 82 -6.18 -15.86 6.05
C GLY A 82 -6.99 -14.56 5.99
N ALA A 83 -8.27 -14.67 5.64
CA ALA A 83 -9.24 -13.58 5.64
C ALA A 83 -10.62 -14.14 5.98
N GLU A 84 -10.90 -14.27 7.26
CA GLU A 84 -12.04 -15.01 7.80
C GLU A 84 -13.08 -14.03 8.36
N SER A 85 -14.34 -14.13 7.95
CA SER A 85 -15.39 -13.30 8.54
C SER A 85 -15.58 -13.62 10.02
N VAL A 86 -15.76 -12.57 10.83
CA VAL A 86 -16.10 -12.65 12.25
C VAL A 86 -17.62 -12.61 12.38
N PRO A 87 -18.28 -13.71 12.81
CA PRO A 87 -19.73 -13.84 12.78
C PRO A 87 -20.47 -12.69 13.48
N GLY A 88 -21.47 -12.13 12.79
CA GLY A 88 -22.34 -11.10 13.36
C GLY A 88 -21.72 -9.72 13.56
N THR A 89 -20.50 -9.47 13.05
CA THR A 89 -19.80 -8.19 13.29
C THR A 89 -19.54 -7.34 12.05
N GLY A 90 -19.65 -7.90 10.84
CA GLY A 90 -19.25 -7.18 9.62
C GLY A 90 -17.75 -6.83 9.62
N ARG A 91 -16.95 -7.77 10.11
CA ARG A 91 -15.49 -7.64 10.20
C ARG A 91 -14.83 -8.93 9.74
N HIS A 92 -13.56 -8.82 9.34
CA HIS A 92 -12.73 -9.94 8.95
C HIS A 92 -11.48 -10.03 9.82
N ARG A 93 -11.17 -11.23 10.30
CA ARG A 93 -9.87 -11.58 10.86
C ARG A 93 -8.90 -11.85 9.72
N ILE A 94 -7.85 -11.07 9.66
CA ILE A 94 -6.78 -11.17 8.66
C ILE A 94 -5.58 -11.82 9.32
N THR A 95 -5.00 -12.82 8.66
CA THR A 95 -3.71 -13.41 9.03
C THR A 95 -2.70 -13.05 7.95
N LEU A 96 -1.60 -12.42 8.38
CA LEU A 96 -0.55 -11.90 7.53
C LEU A 96 0.74 -12.67 7.79
N ASP A 97 1.27 -13.32 6.76
CA ASP A 97 2.64 -13.84 6.77
C ASP A 97 3.62 -12.70 6.49
N VAL A 98 4.41 -12.33 7.48
CA VAL A 98 5.32 -11.17 7.41
C VAL A 98 6.57 -11.55 6.63
N THR A 99 6.77 -10.90 5.49
CA THR A 99 7.95 -11.10 4.64
C THR A 99 9.05 -10.09 4.95
N ARG A 100 8.69 -8.93 5.51
CA ARG A 100 9.64 -7.89 5.93
C ARG A 100 9.01 -6.98 6.97
N ALA A 101 9.64 -6.89 8.14
CA ALA A 101 9.35 -5.83 9.11
C ALA A 101 10.28 -4.64 8.88
N TYR A 102 9.72 -3.44 8.82
CA TYR A 102 10.46 -2.17 8.84
C TYR A 102 10.55 -1.63 10.27
N LYS A 103 9.54 -1.91 11.09
CA LYS A 103 9.49 -1.68 12.54
C LYS A 103 8.70 -2.80 13.20
N ALA A 104 9.15 -3.27 14.35
CA ALA A 104 8.51 -4.33 15.13
C ALA A 104 8.88 -4.16 16.61
N ASP A 105 8.07 -3.39 17.31
CA ASP A 105 8.25 -3.08 18.73
C ASP A 105 7.22 -3.76 19.63
N GLY A 106 6.14 -4.31 19.06
CA GLY A 106 5.14 -5.07 19.79
C GLY A 106 5.53 -6.53 20.09
N PRO A 107 4.86 -7.15 21.07
CA PRO A 107 5.00 -8.58 21.35
C PRO A 107 4.47 -9.43 20.18
N GLY A 108 5.14 -10.54 19.86
CA GLY A 108 4.81 -11.43 18.73
C GLY A 108 5.30 -10.94 17.35
N GLU A 109 5.65 -9.65 17.22
CA GLU A 109 5.99 -9.04 15.93
C GLU A 109 7.47 -9.20 15.53
N ARG A 110 8.33 -9.60 16.48
CA ARG A 110 9.79 -9.75 16.28
C ARG A 110 10.23 -11.16 15.87
N GLY A 111 9.34 -12.15 15.98
CA GLY A 111 9.68 -13.58 15.90
C GLY A 111 9.45 -14.25 14.55
N GLY A 112 9.02 -13.50 13.52
CA GLY A 112 8.59 -14.08 12.25
C GLY A 112 7.27 -14.86 12.33
N GLU A 113 6.54 -14.70 13.43
CA GLU A 113 5.19 -15.25 13.57
C GLU A 113 4.20 -14.48 12.68
N PRO A 114 3.15 -15.15 12.17
CA PRO A 114 2.10 -14.47 11.44
C PRO A 114 1.40 -13.41 12.31
N VAL A 115 1.20 -12.23 11.75
CA VAL A 115 0.48 -11.14 12.43
C VAL A 115 -1.01 -11.30 12.15
N THR A 116 -1.84 -11.26 13.19
CA THR A 116 -3.29 -11.34 13.06
C THR A 116 -3.95 -10.07 13.58
N PHE A 117 -4.90 -9.53 12.82
CA PHE A 117 -5.66 -8.33 13.17
C PHE A 117 -7.07 -8.40 12.58
N VAL A 118 -7.95 -7.51 13.02
CA VAL A 118 -9.34 -7.43 12.53
C VAL A 118 -9.51 -6.16 11.71
N LEU A 119 -10.13 -6.27 10.53
CA LEU A 119 -10.55 -5.15 9.70
C LEU A 119 -12.07 -5.14 9.56
N ASP A 120 -12.67 -3.96 9.48
CA ASP A 120 -14.09 -3.82 9.14
C ASP A 120 -14.34 -4.14 7.64
N ASP A 121 -15.54 -4.60 7.27
CA ASP A 121 -15.85 -5.02 5.89
C ASP A 121 -15.55 -3.95 4.82
N ALA A 122 -15.71 -2.67 5.17
CA ALA A 122 -15.39 -1.55 4.29
C ALA A 122 -13.89 -1.49 3.92
N THR A 123 -13.02 -1.97 4.80
CA THR A 123 -11.56 -2.02 4.61
C THR A 123 -11.05 -3.43 4.28
N ALA A 124 -11.84 -4.46 4.56
CA ALA A 124 -11.51 -5.88 4.42
C ALA A 124 -11.73 -6.45 3.01
N ARG A 125 -11.29 -5.75 1.94
CA ARG A 125 -11.23 -6.36 0.59
C ARG A 125 -10.03 -7.30 0.40
N LEU A 126 -9.38 -7.69 1.50
CA LEU A 126 -8.19 -8.54 1.45
C LEU A 126 -8.57 -9.99 1.19
N ALA A 127 -7.96 -10.57 0.16
CA ALA A 127 -8.03 -11.98 -0.15
C ALA A 127 -6.71 -12.68 0.19
N ARG A 128 -6.78 -13.99 0.42
CA ARG A 128 -5.57 -14.82 0.52
C ARG A 128 -4.72 -14.65 -0.73
N GLY A 129 -3.42 -14.40 -0.55
CA GLY A 129 -2.46 -14.14 -1.61
C GLY A 129 -2.20 -12.66 -1.88
N ASP A 130 -3.01 -11.76 -1.31
CA ASP A 130 -2.76 -10.32 -1.44
C ASP A 130 -1.45 -9.93 -0.77
N ARG A 131 -0.63 -9.19 -1.52
CA ARG A 131 0.54 -8.53 -0.96
C ARG A 131 0.11 -7.21 -0.35
N VAL A 132 0.46 -7.03 0.92
CA VAL A 132 0.03 -5.87 1.70
C VAL A 132 1.20 -5.27 2.47
N LEU A 133 1.05 -3.98 2.76
CA LEU A 133 1.88 -3.23 3.70
C LEU A 133 0.95 -2.62 4.73
N ILE A 134 1.19 -2.93 6.00
CA ILE A 134 0.39 -2.46 7.12
C ILE A 134 1.24 -1.63 8.06
N GLY A 135 0.58 -0.74 8.81
CA GLY A 135 1.16 -0.17 10.01
C GLY A 135 0.15 -0.19 11.14
N ILE A 136 0.61 -0.66 12.30
CA ILE A 136 -0.16 -0.66 13.53
C ILE A 136 0.40 0.48 14.40
N PRO A 137 -0.45 1.43 14.81
CA PRO A 137 -0.02 2.54 15.65
C PRO A 137 0.51 2.07 17.00
N ARG A 138 1.07 3.00 17.79
CA ARG A 138 1.60 2.72 19.13
C ARG A 138 0.59 2.02 20.04
N TYR A 139 -0.67 2.42 19.92
CA TYR A 139 -1.80 1.97 20.75
C TYR A 139 -2.88 1.35 19.87
N GLY A 140 -3.57 0.32 20.38
CA GLY A 140 -4.55 -0.46 19.63
C GLY A 140 -3.93 -1.69 18.97
N ASP A 141 -4.75 -2.51 18.32
CA ASP A 141 -4.36 -3.79 17.72
C ASP A 141 -4.70 -3.91 16.23
N THR A 142 -5.28 -2.85 15.68
CA THR A 142 -5.77 -2.79 14.31
C THR A 142 -4.89 -1.83 13.50
N PRO A 143 -4.54 -2.18 12.25
CA PRO A 143 -3.81 -1.25 11.39
C PRO A 143 -4.60 0.03 11.16
N ASP A 144 -3.92 1.18 11.28
CA ASP A 144 -4.50 2.47 10.88
C ASP A 144 -4.30 2.77 9.40
N THR A 145 -3.48 1.95 8.73
CA THR A 145 -3.12 2.08 7.33
C THR A 145 -2.92 0.69 6.73
N VAL A 146 -3.57 0.43 5.60
CA VAL A 146 -3.44 -0.81 4.82
C VAL A 146 -3.27 -0.45 3.35
N ILE A 147 -2.16 -0.86 2.76
CA ILE A 147 -1.89 -0.69 1.33
C ILE A 147 -1.84 -2.06 0.69
N THR A 148 -2.57 -2.23 -0.41
CA THR A 148 -2.67 -3.48 -1.15
C THR A 148 -2.09 -3.35 -2.55
N GLY A 149 -1.67 -4.48 -3.12
CA GLY A 149 -1.16 -4.53 -4.48
C GLY A 149 0.33 -4.26 -4.60
N ARG A 150 0.99 -5.01 -5.48
CA ARG A 150 2.46 -5.07 -5.57
C ARG A 150 3.10 -3.71 -5.85
N ARG A 151 2.51 -2.90 -6.72
CA ARG A 151 3.08 -1.61 -7.14
C ARG A 151 3.00 -0.56 -6.02
N ALA A 152 1.83 -0.43 -5.39
CA ALA A 152 1.62 0.51 -4.30
C ALA A 152 2.48 0.14 -3.07
N VAL A 153 2.52 -1.15 -2.72
CA VAL A 153 3.40 -1.68 -1.66
C VAL A 153 4.87 -1.37 -1.94
N ALA A 154 5.35 -1.63 -3.17
CA ALA A 154 6.75 -1.38 -3.52
C ALA A 154 7.13 0.11 -3.49
N ALA A 155 6.22 0.98 -3.94
CA ALA A 155 6.42 2.43 -3.92
C ALA A 155 6.52 2.95 -2.47
N GLU A 156 5.58 2.57 -1.61
CA GLU A 156 5.58 3.02 -0.22
C GLU A 156 6.75 2.41 0.58
N ALA A 157 7.09 1.15 0.32
CA ALA A 157 8.28 0.51 0.89
C ALA A 157 9.58 1.28 0.59
N ALA A 158 9.68 1.90 -0.59
CA ALA A 158 10.84 2.74 -0.93
C ALA A 158 10.89 4.01 -0.06
N VAL A 159 9.74 4.65 0.17
CA VAL A 159 9.65 5.83 1.04
C VAL A 159 9.95 5.48 2.49
N ILE A 160 9.39 4.39 3.02
CA ILE A 160 9.71 3.92 4.38
C ILE A 160 11.21 3.76 4.55
N ARG A 161 11.88 3.07 3.61
CA ARG A 161 13.33 2.85 3.67
C ARG A 161 14.13 4.15 3.71
N ALA A 162 13.70 5.18 2.98
CA ALA A 162 14.36 6.49 3.00
C ALA A 162 14.21 7.19 4.37
N SER A 163 13.07 7.01 5.04
CA SER A 163 12.74 7.69 6.31
C SER A 163 13.22 6.95 7.57
N LEU A 164 13.63 5.67 7.46
CA LEU A 164 14.00 4.84 8.61
C LEU A 164 15.16 5.40 9.43
N ALA A 165 16.16 6.00 8.79
CA ALA A 165 17.33 6.52 9.50
C ALA A 165 16.95 7.69 10.41
N GLU A 166 16.20 8.66 9.88
CA GLU A 166 15.71 9.82 10.63
C GLU A 166 14.74 9.39 11.74
N SER A 167 13.82 8.45 11.45
CA SER A 167 12.87 7.92 12.42
C SER A 167 13.52 7.42 13.71
N ARG A 168 14.69 6.76 13.61
CA ARG A 168 15.44 6.23 14.76
C ARG A 168 16.02 7.31 15.68
N THR A 169 16.08 8.56 15.21
CA THR A 169 16.55 9.71 16.01
C THR A 169 15.43 10.41 16.78
N LEU A 170 14.17 10.04 16.50
CA LEU A 170 13.00 10.67 17.09
C LEU A 170 12.46 9.84 18.26
N THR A 171 11.93 10.52 19.26
CA THR A 171 11.08 9.92 20.30
C THR A 171 9.62 9.97 19.85
N CYS A 172 8.82 9.05 20.39
CA CYS A 172 7.38 9.10 20.20
C CYS A 172 6.74 9.85 21.37
N ASP A 173 6.95 11.16 21.47
CA ASP A 173 6.33 12.03 22.48
C ASP A 173 6.05 13.43 21.90
#